data_AF-A0A4W3INW1-F1
#
_entry.id   AF-A0A4W3INW1-F1
#
_cell.length_a   1.000
_cell.length_b   1.000
_cell.length_c   1.000
_cell.angle_alpha   90.00
_cell.angle_beta   90.00
_cell.angle_gamma   90.00
#
_symmetry.space_group_name_H-M   'P 1'
#
loop_
_entity.id
_entity.type
_entity.pdbx_description
1 polymer ?
#
loop_
_entity_poly.entity_id
_entity_poly.type
_entity_poly.pdbx_seq_one_letter_code
_entity_poly.pdbx_strand_id
1 'polypeptide(L)'
;MLLPAAARRGLLLLVVLVEGVRAQFPRECAGLEVLQSGQCCPALTAEPGDRCGSSLGRGSCADLRADPAPHGPQYPHDGEDDRERWPLRFFNRTCRCAANYQGYKCGQCRFGWAGADCQQPVLRVRRDVLSLSTSQRARLVRALHLAKTTPHPDMVVATRHYADILGSDGRSPQFDNVSIYNLFVWTHYYSVSRTYLGDGRSFGGVDFSHEGPAFLTWHRFHLLCAIKFSIRLNFTDPLFTLPYWNFATGSNTCDVCTDDLMGARSNFDSVLISPNSVFSEWRNLCESIEDYNTLGTICNGTEGGPIQRNPGGNVARPAVQRLPSPEDVAQCLDVSPYDTPPFFSNSSDSFRNTVEGKYYDPAVRSLHNLAHLFLNGTGGQTHLSPNDPIFVLLHTFTDAIFDEWLKRSQADASVFPFENAPIGHNRGYNIVPFWPPITNAEMFKPAAENFGYTYEVQWPSKFTLNVFILPLGKQKVSIESIALSAGLAPSIDGLKLILNKVCVEEEQLGGLELFKIHSTCAIHSLPYSLEHPRASAQENKDDPYF
;
A
#
# COMPACT_ATOMS: atom_id res chain seq x y z
N MET A 1 -75.85 18.92 8.90
CA MET A 1 -74.74 19.21 7.97
C MET A 1 -73.44 18.76 8.62
N LEU A 2 -72.81 17.74 8.02
CA LEU A 2 -71.35 17.52 7.84
C LEU A 2 -70.38 17.70 9.06
N LEU A 3 -69.87 16.56 9.59
CA LEU A 3 -68.48 16.15 10.00
C LEU A 3 -67.38 17.21 10.32
N PRO A 4 -66.24 16.89 11.01
CA PRO A 4 -66.00 15.91 12.09
C PRO A 4 -64.91 16.27 13.16
N ALA A 5 -64.86 15.42 14.19
CA ALA A 5 -63.71 14.77 14.87
C ALA A 5 -62.40 15.51 15.23
N ALA A 6 -62.05 15.30 16.51
CA ALA A 6 -60.81 15.61 17.18
C ALA A 6 -59.55 15.03 16.49
N ALA A 7 -58.50 15.85 16.41
CA ALA A 7 -57.13 15.40 16.15
C ALA A 7 -56.27 15.66 17.40
N ARG A 8 -56.25 14.69 18.33
CA ARG A 8 -55.16 14.55 19.29
C ARG A 8 -53.91 14.19 18.47
N ARG A 9 -52.98 15.12 18.32
CA ARG A 9 -51.64 14.83 17.81
C ARG A 9 -50.88 14.03 18.88
N GLY A 10 -50.98 12.71 18.81
CA GLY A 10 -50.03 11.81 19.44
C GLY A 10 -48.71 11.91 18.69
N LEU A 11 -47.70 12.50 19.33
CA LEU A 11 -46.32 12.40 18.89
C LEU A 11 -45.88 10.95 19.11
N LEU A 12 -46.02 10.11 18.09
CA LEU A 12 -45.39 8.80 18.07
C LEU A 12 -43.89 9.06 17.97
N LEU A 13 -43.20 9.09 19.11
CA LEU A 13 -41.76 8.99 19.15
C LEU A 13 -41.45 7.57 18.65
N LEU A 14 -41.19 7.45 17.35
CA LEU A 14 -40.57 6.27 16.78
C LEU A 14 -39.14 6.25 17.33
N VAL A 15 -38.98 5.66 18.51
CA VAL A 15 -37.69 5.21 19.00
C VAL A 15 -37.28 4.12 18.03
N VAL A 16 -36.59 4.52 16.96
CA VAL A 16 -35.75 3.59 16.22
C VAL A 16 -34.68 3.19 17.21
N LEU A 17 -34.90 2.06 17.88
CA LEU A 17 -33.84 1.27 18.48
C LEU A 17 -32.93 0.88 17.31
N VAL A 18 -31.99 1.75 16.97
CA VAL A 18 -30.85 1.41 16.14
C VAL A 18 -30.00 0.53 17.05
N GLU A 19 -30.30 -0.76 17.10
CA GLU A 19 -29.33 -1.73 17.58
C GLU A 19 -28.12 -1.60 16.65
N GLY A 20 -27.07 -0.98 17.20
CA GLY A 20 -25.84 -0.67 16.49
C GLY A 20 -25.10 -1.95 16.20
N VAL A 21 -25.20 -2.43 14.96
CA VAL A 21 -24.49 -3.63 14.52
C VAL A 21 -23.16 -3.25 13.88
N ARG A 22 -22.13 -4.02 14.24
CA ARG A 22 -20.69 -3.72 14.16
C ARG A 22 -19.93 -4.99 13.59
N ALA A 23 -18.75 -4.98 12.88
CA ALA A 23 -17.90 -6.04 12.20
C ALA A 23 -17.12 -5.75 10.88
N GLN A 24 -15.87 -6.24 10.70
CA GLN A 24 -15.08 -6.17 9.42
C GLN A 24 -15.82 -6.81 8.25
N PHE A 25 -16.72 -7.71 8.59
CA PHE A 25 -17.69 -8.30 7.71
C PHE A 25 -18.85 -7.32 7.46
N PRO A 26 -19.68 -7.54 6.44
CA PRO A 26 -20.90 -6.75 6.32
C PRO A 26 -21.67 -6.81 7.64
N ARG A 27 -22.20 -5.67 8.08
CA ARG A 27 -23.02 -5.57 9.29
C ARG A 27 -24.11 -6.64 9.36
N GLU A 28 -24.73 -6.91 8.21
CA GLU A 28 -25.76 -7.95 8.02
C GLU A 28 -25.27 -9.37 8.33
N CYS A 29 -23.95 -9.60 8.32
CA CYS A 29 -23.29 -10.87 8.62
C CYS A 29 -22.69 -10.94 10.03
N ALA A 30 -22.76 -9.85 10.80
CA ALA A 30 -22.22 -9.77 12.15
C ALA A 30 -23.21 -10.22 13.24
N GLY A 31 -24.35 -10.78 12.83
CA GLY A 31 -25.37 -11.29 13.74
C GLY A 31 -25.04 -12.69 14.23
N LEU A 32 -25.54 -13.02 15.43
CA LEU A 32 -25.40 -14.33 16.07
C LEU A 32 -25.76 -15.49 15.11
N GLU A 33 -26.93 -15.42 14.48
CA GLU A 33 -27.43 -16.45 13.58
C GLU A 33 -26.51 -16.67 12.37
N VAL A 34 -25.95 -15.58 11.83
CA VAL A 34 -25.10 -15.63 10.64
C VAL A 34 -23.74 -16.24 10.97
N LEU A 35 -23.13 -15.84 12.09
CA LEU A 35 -21.88 -16.41 12.58
C LEU A 35 -22.02 -17.90 12.88
N GLN A 36 -23.10 -18.30 13.55
CA GLN A 36 -23.38 -19.72 13.83
C GLN A 36 -23.61 -20.54 12.56
N SER A 37 -24.26 -19.96 11.55
CA SER A 37 -24.49 -20.64 10.27
C SER A 37 -23.23 -20.76 9.41
N GLY A 38 -22.22 -19.90 9.63
CA GLY A 38 -21.04 -19.79 8.78
C GLY A 38 -21.33 -19.26 7.36
N GLN A 39 -22.52 -18.69 7.10
CA GLN A 39 -22.96 -18.26 5.77
C GLN A 39 -23.23 -16.74 5.69
N CYS A 40 -22.25 -15.96 5.21
CA CYS A 40 -22.45 -14.54 4.93
C CYS A 40 -22.94 -14.31 3.49
N CYS A 41 -24.25 -14.45 3.27
CA CYS A 41 -24.90 -14.23 1.97
C CYS A 41 -26.15 -13.34 2.08
N PRO A 42 -25.97 -12.03 2.37
CA PRO A 42 -27.08 -11.10 2.54
C PRO A 42 -27.88 -10.90 1.26
N ALA A 43 -29.14 -10.49 1.42
CA ALA A 43 -30.04 -10.21 0.31
C ALA A 43 -29.75 -8.83 -0.30
N LEU A 44 -29.85 -8.72 -1.63
CA LEU A 44 -29.67 -7.43 -2.31
C LEU A 44 -30.94 -6.57 -2.24
N THR A 45 -32.09 -7.19 -2.48
CA THR A 45 -33.41 -6.57 -2.43
C THR A 45 -34.26 -7.15 -1.29
N ALA A 46 -35.44 -6.57 -1.07
CA ALA A 46 -36.41 -7.09 -0.10
C ALA A 46 -37.16 -8.33 -0.61
N GLU A 47 -36.92 -8.77 -1.85
CA GLU A 47 -37.58 -9.94 -2.42
C GLU A 47 -37.20 -11.21 -1.65
N PRO A 48 -38.17 -12.07 -1.30
CA PRO A 48 -37.90 -13.32 -0.60
C PRO A 48 -36.90 -14.19 -1.36
N GLY A 49 -35.80 -14.56 -0.70
CA GLY A 49 -34.79 -15.45 -1.27
C GLY A 49 -33.74 -14.78 -2.16
N ASP A 50 -33.71 -13.44 -2.28
CA ASP A 50 -32.74 -12.70 -3.12
C ASP A 50 -31.32 -12.62 -2.52
N ARG A 51 -30.82 -13.73 -1.97
CA ARG A 51 -29.44 -13.81 -1.48
C ARG A 51 -28.49 -13.53 -2.63
N CYS A 52 -27.54 -12.62 -2.42
CA CYS A 52 -26.53 -12.24 -3.39
C CYS A 52 -27.06 -11.66 -4.71
N GLY A 53 -28.28 -11.10 -4.71
CA GLY A 53 -28.88 -10.54 -5.93
C GLY A 53 -29.26 -11.61 -6.96
N SER A 54 -29.59 -12.82 -6.51
CA SER A 54 -29.92 -13.96 -7.37
C SER A 54 -31.20 -13.76 -8.16
N SER A 55 -32.19 -13.02 -7.64
CA SER A 55 -33.42 -12.70 -8.38
C SER A 55 -33.14 -11.81 -9.61
N LEU A 56 -32.07 -11.00 -9.52
CA LEU A 56 -31.60 -10.12 -10.58
C LEU A 56 -30.46 -10.71 -11.43
N GLY A 57 -30.08 -11.98 -11.19
CA GLY A 57 -28.96 -12.62 -11.89
C GLY A 57 -27.59 -12.01 -11.57
N ARG A 58 -27.44 -11.25 -10.48
CA ARG A 58 -26.20 -10.56 -10.11
C ARG A 58 -25.20 -11.45 -9.39
N GLY A 59 -25.66 -12.56 -8.82
CA GLY A 59 -24.80 -13.50 -8.11
C GLY A 59 -25.58 -14.62 -7.45
N SER A 60 -24.84 -15.47 -6.74
CA SER A 60 -25.40 -16.57 -5.97
C SER A 60 -24.55 -16.84 -4.74
N CYS A 61 -25.15 -17.45 -3.71
CA CYS A 61 -24.43 -17.85 -2.52
C CYS A 61 -23.68 -19.16 -2.77
N ALA A 62 -22.35 -19.12 -2.69
CA ALA A 62 -21.49 -20.24 -3.03
C ALA A 62 -20.49 -20.55 -1.91
N ASP A 63 -19.96 -21.77 -1.94
CA ASP A 63 -18.90 -22.18 -1.02
C ASP A 63 -17.62 -21.37 -1.26
N LEU A 64 -17.00 -20.97 -0.16
CA LEU A 64 -15.72 -20.30 -0.13
C LEU A 64 -14.60 -21.30 -0.39
N ARG A 65 -13.58 -20.82 -1.10
CA ARG A 65 -12.32 -21.53 -1.27
C ARG A 65 -11.23 -20.65 -0.66
N ALA A 66 -10.39 -21.27 0.16
CA ALA A 66 -9.14 -20.69 0.60
C ALA A 66 -7.99 -21.53 0.04
N ASP A 67 -6.84 -20.90 -0.07
CA ASP A 67 -5.61 -21.56 -0.52
C ASP A 67 -5.33 -22.80 0.32
N PRO A 68 -5.19 -23.99 -0.30
CA PRO A 68 -4.83 -25.22 0.42
C PRO A 68 -3.32 -25.45 0.45
N ALA A 69 -2.54 -24.65 -0.28
CA ALA A 69 -1.10 -24.81 -0.40
C ALA A 69 -0.38 -24.52 0.92
N PRO A 70 0.73 -25.21 1.22
CA PRO A 70 1.50 -24.94 2.42
C PRO A 70 2.15 -23.55 2.35
N HIS A 71 2.32 -22.92 3.51
CA HIS A 71 3.18 -21.75 3.66
C HIS A 71 4.58 -22.17 4.12
N GLY A 72 5.51 -21.21 4.07
CA GLY A 72 6.88 -21.41 4.51
C GLY A 72 7.00 -21.67 6.02
N PRO A 73 8.19 -22.11 6.49
CA PRO A 73 8.42 -22.55 7.86
C PRO A 73 8.46 -21.40 8.89
N GLN A 74 8.31 -20.15 8.47
CA GLN A 74 8.38 -18.97 9.32
C GLN A 74 7.25 -18.92 10.37
N TYR A 75 6.11 -19.57 10.08
CA TYR A 75 4.95 -19.64 10.95
C TYR A 75 4.74 -21.07 11.47
N PRO A 76 5.05 -21.36 12.75
CA PRO A 76 4.95 -22.72 13.31
C PRO A 76 3.67 -22.97 14.14
N HIS A 77 2.65 -22.11 14.00
CA HIS A 77 1.48 -22.06 14.91
C HIS A 77 0.14 -22.37 14.22
N ASP A 78 0.14 -23.24 13.20
CA ASP A 78 -1.07 -23.66 12.50
C ASP A 78 -2.17 -24.11 13.46
N GLY A 79 -3.36 -23.50 13.35
CA GLY A 79 -4.51 -23.78 14.19
C GLY A 79 -4.86 -22.66 15.16
N GLU A 80 -3.93 -21.73 15.40
CA GLU A 80 -4.04 -20.74 16.48
C GLU A 80 -4.56 -19.38 15.98
N ASP A 81 -4.42 -19.04 14.69
CA ASP A 81 -4.76 -17.72 14.18
C ASP A 81 -6.02 -17.69 13.28
N ASP A 82 -6.90 -16.73 13.55
CA ASP A 82 -8.14 -16.50 12.80
C ASP A 82 -7.91 -16.15 11.31
N ARG A 83 -6.71 -15.67 10.98
CA ARG A 83 -6.30 -15.23 9.65
C ARG A 83 -5.82 -16.38 8.76
N GLU A 84 -5.58 -17.55 9.34
CA GLU A 84 -5.26 -18.76 8.60
C GLU A 84 -6.39 -19.16 7.66
N ARG A 85 -6.04 -19.52 6.42
CA ARG A 85 -6.99 -19.93 5.38
C ARG A 85 -8.18 -18.97 5.28
N TRP A 86 -7.90 -17.66 5.37
CA TRP A 86 -8.91 -16.61 5.40
C TRP A 86 -9.96 -16.80 4.28
N PRO A 87 -11.27 -16.64 4.57
CA PRO A 87 -11.90 -16.32 5.85
C PRO A 87 -12.56 -17.54 6.54
N LEU A 88 -12.05 -18.75 6.32
CA LEU A 88 -12.76 -20.00 6.66
C LEU A 88 -13.02 -20.22 8.16
N ARG A 89 -12.32 -19.51 9.04
CA ARG A 89 -12.58 -19.51 10.49
C ARG A 89 -13.95 -18.91 10.83
N PHE A 90 -14.40 -17.92 10.06
CA PHE A 90 -15.67 -17.22 10.30
C PHE A 90 -16.78 -17.71 9.38
N PHE A 91 -16.50 -17.83 8.08
CA PHE A 91 -17.52 -18.16 7.08
C PHE A 91 -17.00 -19.18 6.07
N ASN A 92 -17.85 -20.14 5.73
CA ASN A 92 -17.59 -21.14 4.68
C ASN A 92 -18.38 -20.87 3.39
N ARG A 93 -19.32 -19.91 3.41
CA ARG A 93 -20.10 -19.48 2.23
C ARG A 93 -20.18 -17.97 2.12
N THR A 94 -20.08 -17.46 0.88
CA THR A 94 -20.19 -16.03 0.55
C THR A 94 -20.90 -15.81 -0.79
N CYS A 95 -21.22 -14.56 -1.09
CA CYS A 95 -21.73 -14.17 -2.39
C CYS A 95 -20.66 -14.23 -3.49
N ARG A 96 -20.95 -14.99 -4.56
CA ARG A 96 -20.18 -15.01 -5.79
C ARG A 96 -20.93 -14.23 -6.86
N CYS A 97 -20.38 -13.09 -7.25
CA CYS A 97 -21.02 -12.20 -8.20
C CYS A 97 -20.74 -12.60 -9.66
N ALA A 98 -21.75 -12.45 -10.50
CA ALA A 98 -21.68 -12.72 -11.93
C ALA A 98 -21.08 -11.53 -12.69
N ALA A 99 -20.46 -11.80 -13.85
CA ALA A 99 -19.97 -10.79 -14.78
C ALA A 99 -19.16 -9.66 -14.08
N ASN A 100 -19.56 -8.40 -14.28
CA ASN A 100 -18.91 -7.22 -13.72
C ASN A 100 -19.53 -6.73 -12.41
N TYR A 101 -20.39 -7.52 -11.76
CA TYR A 101 -20.88 -7.21 -10.43
C TYR A 101 -19.84 -7.57 -9.35
N GLN A 102 -19.90 -6.87 -8.23
CA GLN A 102 -19.03 -7.03 -7.06
C GLN A 102 -19.75 -6.54 -5.78
N GLY A 103 -19.04 -6.59 -4.66
CA GLY A 103 -19.54 -6.22 -3.34
C GLY A 103 -20.13 -7.41 -2.60
N TYR A 104 -20.31 -7.26 -1.29
CA TYR A 104 -20.69 -8.35 -0.40
C TYR A 104 -22.07 -8.97 -0.64
N LYS A 105 -22.93 -8.28 -1.39
CA LYS A 105 -24.24 -8.74 -1.87
C LYS A 105 -24.45 -8.54 -3.37
N CYS A 106 -23.36 -8.41 -4.14
CA CYS A 106 -23.39 -8.21 -5.59
C CYS A 106 -24.16 -6.96 -6.07
N GLY A 107 -24.35 -5.97 -5.20
CA GLY A 107 -25.04 -4.72 -5.51
C GLY A 107 -24.16 -3.64 -6.15
N GLN A 108 -22.86 -3.87 -6.28
CA GLN A 108 -21.89 -2.89 -6.76
C GLN A 108 -21.24 -3.38 -8.05
N CYS A 109 -20.50 -2.51 -8.73
CA CYS A 109 -19.70 -2.88 -9.89
C CYS A 109 -18.26 -3.21 -9.50
N ARG A 110 -17.63 -4.06 -10.31
CA ARG A 110 -16.19 -4.27 -10.30
C ARG A 110 -15.46 -2.96 -10.56
N PHE A 111 -14.23 -2.87 -10.08
CA PHE A 111 -13.35 -1.75 -10.39
C PHE A 111 -13.24 -1.58 -11.91
N GLY A 112 -13.31 -0.33 -12.36
CA GLY A 112 -13.34 0.02 -13.78
C GLY A 112 -14.70 -0.11 -14.47
N TRP A 113 -15.77 -0.43 -13.74
CA TRP A 113 -17.13 -0.52 -14.28
C TRP A 113 -18.11 0.33 -13.48
N ALA A 114 -19.14 0.85 -14.15
CA ALA A 114 -20.21 1.66 -13.58
C ALA A 114 -21.54 1.44 -14.31
N GLY A 115 -22.56 2.19 -13.88
CA GLY A 115 -23.94 2.06 -14.33
C GLY A 115 -24.73 1.02 -13.54
N ALA A 116 -26.05 1.03 -13.67
CA ALA A 116 -26.93 0.12 -12.93
C ALA A 116 -26.56 -1.35 -13.18
N ASP A 117 -26.16 -1.69 -14.40
CA ASP A 117 -25.84 -3.06 -14.83
C ASP A 117 -24.34 -3.34 -14.97
N CYS A 118 -23.48 -2.42 -14.52
CA CYS A 118 -22.02 -2.57 -14.56
C CYS A 118 -21.44 -2.83 -15.96
N GLN A 119 -22.02 -2.18 -16.98
CA GLN A 119 -21.61 -2.29 -18.38
C GLN A 119 -20.87 -1.05 -18.91
N GLN A 120 -20.77 0.02 -18.11
CA GLN A 120 -20.09 1.24 -18.52
C GLN A 120 -18.63 1.21 -18.03
N PRO A 121 -17.63 1.12 -18.92
CA PRO A 121 -16.23 1.18 -18.51
C PRO A 121 -15.89 2.58 -18.00
N VAL A 122 -15.06 2.64 -16.96
CA VAL A 122 -14.58 3.89 -16.34
C VAL A 122 -13.08 3.81 -16.17
N LEU A 123 -12.36 4.81 -16.66
CA LEU A 123 -10.93 4.97 -16.46
C LEU A 123 -10.66 6.24 -15.64
N ARG A 124 -9.93 6.09 -14.54
CA ARG A 124 -9.47 7.19 -13.67
C ARG A 124 -7.97 7.41 -13.82
N VAL A 125 -7.53 8.66 -13.71
CA VAL A 125 -6.09 9.00 -13.83
C VAL A 125 -5.58 9.53 -12.49
N ARG A 126 -4.75 8.73 -11.82
CA ARG A 126 -4.03 9.12 -10.59
C ARG A 126 -2.86 10.03 -10.99
N ARG A 127 -2.81 11.23 -10.40
CA ARG A 127 -1.82 12.28 -10.71
C ARG A 127 -0.95 12.56 -9.50
N ASP A 128 0.17 13.24 -9.73
CA ASP A 128 0.98 13.79 -8.65
C ASP A 128 0.13 14.77 -7.82
N VAL A 129 0.12 14.61 -6.50
CA VAL A 129 -0.57 15.49 -5.58
C VAL A 129 -0.09 16.95 -5.70
N LEU A 130 1.19 17.15 -6.03
CA LEU A 130 1.78 18.47 -6.22
C LEU A 130 1.35 19.12 -7.54
N SER A 131 0.95 18.34 -8.56
CA SER A 131 0.42 18.89 -9.82
C SER A 131 -1.06 19.28 -9.74
N LEU A 132 -1.74 18.98 -8.63
CA LEU A 132 -3.14 19.34 -8.43
C LEU A 132 -3.32 20.85 -8.18
N SER A 133 -4.40 21.43 -8.72
CA SER A 133 -4.82 22.79 -8.38
C SER A 133 -5.20 22.92 -6.91
N THR A 134 -5.15 24.14 -6.35
CA THR A 134 -5.57 24.42 -4.97
C THR A 134 -6.96 23.88 -4.65
N SER A 135 -7.90 23.99 -5.60
CA SER A 135 -9.27 23.46 -5.42
C SER A 135 -9.31 21.93 -5.33
N GLN A 136 -8.46 21.23 -6.08
CA GLN A 136 -8.36 19.77 -6.07
C GLN A 136 -7.70 19.28 -4.79
N ARG A 137 -6.65 19.97 -4.32
CA ARG A 137 -5.99 19.70 -3.04
C ARG A 137 -6.96 19.86 -1.87
N ALA A 138 -7.72 20.95 -1.84
CA ALA A 138 -8.76 21.17 -0.83
C ALA A 138 -9.87 20.09 -0.86
N ARG A 139 -10.26 19.62 -2.05
CA ARG A 139 -11.21 18.50 -2.18
C ARG A 139 -10.65 17.19 -1.64
N LEU A 140 -9.37 16.89 -1.89
CA LEU A 140 -8.70 15.72 -1.34
C LEU A 140 -8.69 15.74 0.19
N VAL A 141 -8.20 16.83 0.79
CA VAL A 141 -8.13 16.99 2.25
C VAL A 141 -9.51 16.84 2.88
N ARG A 142 -10.53 17.48 2.28
CA ARG A 142 -11.92 17.35 2.73
C ARG A 142 -12.45 15.91 2.61
N ALA A 143 -12.16 15.21 1.51
CA ALA A 143 -12.62 13.85 1.31
C ALA A 143 -11.99 12.88 2.34
N LEU A 144 -10.70 13.04 2.63
CA LEU A 144 -10.01 12.25 3.66
C LEU A 144 -10.59 12.52 5.06
N HIS A 145 -10.80 13.80 5.42
CA HIS A 145 -11.40 14.13 6.71
C HIS A 145 -12.85 13.67 6.84
N LEU A 146 -13.64 13.77 5.76
CA LEU A 146 -14.99 13.23 5.74
C LEU A 146 -14.97 11.70 5.91
N ALA A 147 -14.02 11.00 5.29
CA ALA A 147 -13.84 9.55 5.51
C ALA A 147 -13.46 9.21 6.96
N LYS A 148 -12.65 10.05 7.62
CA LYS A 148 -12.27 9.88 9.03
C LYS A 148 -13.43 10.07 10.00
N THR A 149 -14.37 10.97 9.67
CA THR A 149 -15.48 11.32 10.57
C THR A 149 -16.79 10.61 10.23
N THR A 150 -16.93 10.02 9.03
CA THR A 150 -18.15 9.33 8.61
C THR A 150 -18.11 7.85 9.00
N PRO A 151 -19.07 7.35 9.80
CA PRO A 151 -19.23 5.93 10.07
C PRO A 151 -19.38 5.11 8.79
N HIS A 152 -18.76 3.95 8.74
CA HIS A 152 -18.81 3.09 7.58
C HIS A 152 -20.22 2.46 7.41
N PRO A 153 -20.86 2.60 6.24
CA PRO A 153 -22.28 2.28 6.06
C PRO A 153 -22.58 0.79 5.90
N ASP A 154 -21.59 -0.04 5.54
CA ASP A 154 -21.78 -1.47 5.27
C ASP A 154 -20.97 -2.35 6.23
N MET A 155 -19.68 -2.06 6.34
CA MET A 155 -18.68 -2.72 7.19
C MET A 155 -18.49 -1.97 8.50
N VAL A 156 -17.88 -2.65 9.43
CA VAL A 156 -17.68 -2.33 10.83
C VAL A 156 -16.38 -3.08 11.29
N VAL A 157 -16.03 -3.39 12.56
CA VAL A 157 -14.77 -4.14 12.90
C VAL A 157 -14.90 -5.15 14.06
N ALA A 158 -14.09 -6.21 14.11
CA ALA A 158 -14.05 -7.16 15.24
C ALA A 158 -13.17 -6.65 16.37
N THR A 159 -13.60 -6.84 17.62
CA THR A 159 -12.84 -6.42 18.81
C THR A 159 -12.30 -7.62 19.62
N ARG A 160 -12.66 -8.84 19.23
CA ARG A 160 -12.25 -10.10 19.84
C ARG A 160 -11.94 -11.14 18.78
N HIS A 161 -11.06 -12.09 19.10
CA HIS A 161 -10.79 -13.27 18.27
C HIS A 161 -12.01 -14.16 18.15
N TYR A 162 -12.02 -15.07 17.17
CA TYR A 162 -13.17 -15.93 16.88
C TYR A 162 -13.67 -16.71 18.10
N ALA A 163 -12.76 -17.19 18.95
CA ALA A 163 -13.10 -17.92 20.19
C ALA A 163 -14.03 -17.12 21.12
N ASP A 164 -13.85 -15.79 21.19
CA ASP A 164 -14.58 -14.88 22.06
C ASP A 164 -15.52 -13.95 21.28
N ILE A 165 -15.74 -14.21 19.98
CA ILE A 165 -16.49 -13.31 19.09
C ILE A 165 -17.96 -13.19 19.48
N LEU A 166 -18.52 -14.15 20.21
CA LEU A 166 -19.90 -14.12 20.70
C LEU A 166 -20.00 -13.64 22.16
N GLY A 167 -18.92 -13.12 22.73
CA GLY A 167 -18.89 -12.62 24.11
C GLY A 167 -19.00 -13.73 25.15
N SER A 168 -18.90 -13.35 26.43
CA SER A 168 -18.93 -14.30 27.56
C SER A 168 -20.28 -14.97 27.77
N ASP A 169 -21.36 -14.39 27.23
CA ASP A 169 -22.70 -14.98 27.23
C ASP A 169 -22.94 -15.94 26.04
N GLY A 170 -22.00 -16.02 25.11
CA GLY A 170 -22.09 -16.81 23.88
C GLY A 170 -23.19 -16.33 22.93
N ARG A 171 -23.71 -15.11 23.10
CA ARG A 171 -24.87 -14.57 22.38
C ARG A 171 -24.71 -13.12 21.93
N SER A 172 -23.69 -12.42 22.40
CA SER A 172 -23.44 -11.01 22.11
C SER A 172 -22.23 -10.85 21.17
N PRO A 173 -22.43 -10.72 19.84
CA PRO A 173 -21.35 -10.50 18.89
C PRO A 173 -20.46 -9.30 19.25
N GLN A 174 -19.13 -9.51 19.30
CA GLN A 174 -18.12 -8.57 19.77
C GLN A 174 -17.49 -7.80 18.62
N PHE A 175 -18.15 -6.71 18.24
CA PHE A 175 -17.72 -5.89 17.13
C PHE A 175 -17.96 -4.39 17.41
N ASP A 176 -17.20 -3.51 16.75
CA ASP A 176 -17.32 -2.03 16.82
C ASP A 176 -17.67 -1.31 15.52
N ASN A 177 -18.35 -0.16 15.66
CA ASN A 177 -18.58 0.75 14.55
C ASN A 177 -17.25 1.43 14.26
N VAL A 178 -16.99 1.69 12.99
CA VAL A 178 -15.74 2.29 12.56
C VAL A 178 -16.03 3.35 11.52
N SER A 179 -15.23 4.41 11.45
CA SER A 179 -15.30 5.33 10.31
C SER A 179 -14.70 4.71 9.06
N ILE A 180 -15.00 5.29 7.90
CA ILE A 180 -14.48 4.80 6.61
C ILE A 180 -12.95 4.77 6.61
N TYR A 181 -12.30 5.83 7.12
CA TYR A 181 -10.85 5.87 7.20
C TYR A 181 -10.31 4.96 8.30
N ASN A 182 -11.00 4.84 9.44
CA ASN A 182 -10.56 3.93 10.51
C ASN A 182 -10.67 2.46 10.11
N LEU A 183 -11.58 2.08 9.20
CA LEU A 183 -11.58 0.75 8.59
C LEU A 183 -10.31 0.50 7.77
N PHE A 184 -9.87 1.52 7.02
CA PHE A 184 -8.62 1.48 6.27
C PHE A 184 -7.42 1.29 7.21
N VAL A 185 -7.40 1.96 8.37
CA VAL A 185 -6.38 1.73 9.40
C VAL A 185 -6.48 0.33 10.01
N TRP A 186 -7.67 -0.09 10.44
CA TRP A 186 -7.90 -1.35 11.14
C TRP A 186 -7.54 -2.56 10.29
N THR A 187 -7.88 -2.54 8.99
CA THR A 187 -7.56 -3.65 8.06
C THR A 187 -6.07 -3.88 7.92
N HIS A 188 -5.28 -2.80 7.88
CA HIS A 188 -3.81 -2.88 7.88
C HIS A 188 -3.30 -3.41 9.22
N TYR A 189 -3.71 -2.82 10.34
CA TYR A 189 -3.37 -3.30 11.68
C TYR A 189 -3.63 -4.80 11.85
N TYR A 190 -4.81 -5.28 11.45
CA TYR A 190 -5.19 -6.68 11.60
C TYR A 190 -4.36 -7.62 10.70
N SER A 191 -3.87 -7.14 9.55
CA SER A 191 -2.98 -7.93 8.71
C SER A 191 -1.56 -8.08 9.30
N VAL A 192 -1.13 -7.14 10.14
CA VAL A 192 0.22 -7.11 10.73
C VAL A 192 0.25 -7.42 12.22
N SER A 193 -0.91 -7.65 12.85
CA SER A 193 -1.00 -7.94 14.27
C SER A 193 -0.33 -9.28 14.60
N ARG A 194 0.19 -9.40 15.82
CA ARG A 194 0.78 -10.66 16.30
C ARG A 194 -0.29 -11.75 16.42
N THR A 195 0.11 -13.02 16.30
CA THR A 195 -0.75 -14.15 16.66
C THR A 195 -0.79 -14.25 18.18
N TYR A 196 -1.98 -14.14 18.77
CA TYR A 196 -2.16 -14.36 20.20
C TYR A 196 -2.16 -15.86 20.51
N LEU A 197 -1.32 -16.29 21.45
CA LEU A 197 -1.11 -17.71 21.81
C LEU A 197 -1.71 -18.06 23.20
N GLY A 198 -2.48 -17.15 23.80
CA GLY A 198 -2.99 -17.31 25.16
C GLY A 198 -1.98 -16.97 26.26
N ASP A 199 -2.48 -16.83 27.49
CA ASP A 199 -1.70 -16.57 28.71
C ASP A 199 -0.75 -15.36 28.61
N GLY A 200 -1.16 -14.31 27.89
CA GLY A 200 -0.34 -13.11 27.69
C GLY A 200 0.82 -13.27 26.70
N ARG A 201 0.86 -14.36 25.92
CA ARG A 201 1.92 -14.62 24.94
C ARG A 201 1.42 -14.34 23.53
N SER A 202 2.29 -13.76 22.69
CA SER A 202 1.99 -13.46 21.30
C SER A 202 3.21 -13.68 20.38
N PHE A 203 3.00 -14.30 19.22
CA PHE A 203 4.01 -14.54 18.19
C PHE A 203 4.02 -13.42 17.14
N GLY A 204 5.18 -12.80 16.90
CA GLY A 204 5.32 -11.67 15.98
C GLY A 204 6.08 -11.95 14.69
N GLY A 205 6.52 -13.20 14.45
CA GLY A 205 7.17 -13.58 13.20
C GLY A 205 6.18 -13.79 12.05
N VAL A 206 5.09 -13.02 12.01
CA VAL A 206 3.98 -13.16 11.08
C VAL A 206 3.51 -11.79 10.62
N ASP A 207 3.36 -11.64 9.30
CA ASP A 207 2.77 -10.48 8.64
C ASP A 207 2.07 -11.00 7.38
N PHE A 208 0.82 -10.58 7.14
CA PHE A 208 0.02 -11.01 5.98
C PHE A 208 0.05 -10.00 4.82
N SER A 209 0.75 -8.88 4.98
CA SER A 209 0.77 -7.75 4.05
C SER A 209 2.14 -7.13 3.79
N HIS A 210 3.20 -7.56 4.49
CA HIS A 210 4.59 -7.13 4.30
C HIS A 210 5.55 -8.33 4.35
N GLU A 211 6.81 -8.08 4.03
CA GLU A 211 7.91 -9.04 4.07
C GLU A 211 7.69 -10.29 3.20
N GLY A 212 6.91 -10.16 2.13
CA GLY A 212 6.70 -11.25 1.19
C GLY A 212 5.90 -10.85 -0.06
N PRO A 213 5.70 -11.78 -0.99
CA PRO A 213 5.10 -11.55 -2.30
C PRO A 213 3.78 -10.77 -2.31
N ALA A 214 2.91 -10.96 -1.33
CA ALA A 214 1.62 -10.26 -1.25
C ALA A 214 1.72 -8.75 -0.95
N PHE A 215 2.89 -8.20 -0.62
CA PHE A 215 3.05 -6.79 -0.25
C PHE A 215 2.37 -5.83 -1.23
N LEU A 216 2.67 -5.95 -2.52
CA LEU A 216 2.15 -5.03 -3.54
C LEU A 216 0.67 -5.28 -3.85
N THR A 217 0.25 -6.55 -3.92
CA THR A 217 -1.14 -6.91 -4.22
C THR A 217 -2.09 -6.56 -3.07
N TRP A 218 -1.64 -6.71 -1.83
CA TRP A 218 -2.37 -6.32 -0.62
C TRP A 218 -2.61 -4.82 -0.60
N HIS A 219 -1.56 -4.01 -0.73
CA HIS A 219 -1.67 -2.55 -0.68
C HIS A 219 -2.42 -1.98 -1.90
N ARG A 220 -2.30 -2.60 -3.08
CA ARG A 220 -3.14 -2.25 -4.24
C ARG A 220 -4.63 -2.41 -3.92
N PHE A 221 -5.03 -3.54 -3.34
CA PHE A 221 -6.44 -3.76 -3.01
C PHE A 221 -6.91 -2.85 -1.86
N HIS A 222 -6.04 -2.55 -0.90
CA HIS A 222 -6.28 -1.60 0.18
C HIS A 222 -6.62 -0.19 -0.36
N LEU A 223 -5.83 0.31 -1.31
CA LEU A 223 -6.09 1.58 -2.01
C LEU A 223 -7.35 1.55 -2.86
N LEU A 224 -7.63 0.42 -3.51
CA LEU A 224 -8.85 0.22 -4.28
C LEU A 224 -10.11 0.26 -3.38
N CYS A 225 -10.05 -0.29 -2.17
CA CYS A 225 -11.10 -0.12 -1.19
C CYS A 225 -11.28 1.35 -0.80
N ALA A 226 -10.18 2.06 -0.51
CA ALA A 226 -10.22 3.48 -0.12
C ALA A 226 -10.87 4.37 -1.21
N ILE A 227 -10.47 4.25 -2.47
CA ILE A 227 -11.02 5.06 -3.57
C ILE A 227 -12.53 4.82 -3.77
N LYS A 228 -13.00 3.57 -3.63
CA LYS A 228 -14.43 3.23 -3.74
C LYS A 228 -15.26 4.01 -2.72
N PHE A 229 -14.77 4.13 -1.48
CA PHE A 229 -15.48 4.90 -0.46
C PHE A 229 -15.39 6.40 -0.70
N SER A 230 -14.24 6.92 -1.13
CA SER A 230 -14.10 8.34 -1.44
C SER A 230 -15.06 8.79 -2.55
N ILE A 231 -15.28 7.97 -3.58
CA ILE A 231 -16.26 8.26 -4.64
C ILE A 231 -17.69 8.34 -4.07
N ARG A 232 -18.07 7.43 -3.16
CA ARG A 232 -19.40 7.47 -2.54
C ARG A 232 -19.62 8.71 -1.68
N LEU A 233 -18.59 9.12 -0.94
CA LEU A 233 -18.65 10.32 -0.11
C LEU A 233 -18.68 11.58 -0.97
N ASN A 234 -18.02 11.56 -2.12
CA ASN A 234 -17.93 12.69 -3.03
C ASN A 234 -18.96 12.59 -4.15
N PHE A 235 -20.25 12.73 -3.79
CA PHE A 235 -21.41 12.66 -4.70
C PHE A 235 -21.32 13.58 -5.92
N THR A 236 -20.43 14.58 -5.91
CA THR A 236 -20.27 15.56 -6.98
C THR A 236 -19.27 15.16 -8.06
N ASP A 237 -18.37 14.20 -7.81
CA ASP A 237 -17.33 13.81 -8.77
C ASP A 237 -17.15 12.28 -8.85
N PRO A 238 -17.83 11.60 -9.78
CA PRO A 238 -17.70 10.15 -9.96
C PRO A 238 -16.30 9.72 -10.46
N LEU A 239 -15.48 10.67 -10.92
CA LEU A 239 -14.11 10.47 -11.37
C LEU A 239 -13.07 10.80 -10.30
N PHE A 240 -13.50 11.12 -9.06
CA PHE A 240 -12.59 11.28 -7.95
C PHE A 240 -11.64 10.09 -7.83
N THR A 241 -10.36 10.38 -7.62
CA THR A 241 -9.31 9.38 -7.49
C THR A 241 -8.24 9.84 -6.50
N LEU A 242 -7.50 8.86 -5.98
CA LEU A 242 -6.39 9.11 -5.06
C LEU A 242 -5.17 9.57 -5.86
N PRO A 243 -4.60 10.75 -5.56
CA PRO A 243 -3.32 11.14 -6.14
C PRO A 243 -2.17 10.37 -5.47
N TYR A 244 -0.96 10.57 -5.99
CA TYR A 244 0.25 9.99 -5.43
C TYR A 244 1.23 11.06 -4.98
N TRP A 245 2.13 10.69 -4.07
CA TRP A 245 3.27 11.51 -3.67
C TRP A 245 4.55 10.87 -4.21
N ASN A 246 5.19 11.55 -5.16
CA ASN A 246 6.52 11.14 -5.60
C ASN A 246 7.54 11.43 -4.50
N PHE A 247 7.76 10.45 -3.61
CA PHE A 247 8.76 10.57 -2.55
C PHE A 247 10.19 10.37 -3.05
N ALA A 248 10.41 9.93 -4.29
CA ALA A 248 11.74 9.62 -4.83
C ALA A 248 12.45 10.88 -5.36
N THR A 249 12.70 11.86 -4.48
CA THR A 249 13.27 13.18 -4.82
C THR A 249 14.70 13.37 -4.31
N GLY A 250 15.19 12.50 -3.44
CA GLY A 250 16.45 12.68 -2.72
C GLY A 250 16.41 13.84 -1.70
N SER A 251 15.23 14.41 -1.43
CA SER A 251 15.05 15.54 -0.53
C SER A 251 15.24 15.15 0.94
N ASN A 252 15.68 16.13 1.74
CA ASN A 252 15.70 16.03 3.20
C ASN A 252 14.46 16.68 3.85
N THR A 253 13.50 17.15 3.06
CA THR A 253 12.24 17.75 3.52
C THR A 253 11.04 17.02 2.94
N CYS A 254 9.92 17.06 3.66
CA CYS A 254 8.62 16.60 3.19
C CYS A 254 7.93 17.73 2.43
N ASP A 255 7.87 17.64 1.11
CA ASP A 255 7.28 18.64 0.20
C ASP A 255 5.74 18.65 0.20
N VAL A 256 5.10 17.56 0.63
CA VAL A 256 3.64 17.48 0.82
C VAL A 256 3.17 17.88 2.23
N CYS A 257 4.11 18.12 3.16
CA CYS A 257 3.81 18.51 4.54
C CYS A 257 3.58 20.03 4.64
N THR A 258 2.48 20.47 4.04
CA THR A 258 2.01 21.87 4.06
C THR A 258 0.54 21.92 4.49
N ASP A 259 0.09 23.04 5.05
CA ASP A 259 -1.28 23.16 5.58
C ASP A 259 -2.39 23.11 4.50
N ASP A 260 -2.05 23.35 3.23
CA ASP A 260 -2.98 23.15 2.09
C ASP A 260 -3.08 21.67 1.64
N LEU A 261 -2.18 20.81 2.12
CA LEU A 261 -2.11 19.38 1.85
C LEU A 261 -2.10 18.58 3.15
N MET A 262 -1.00 17.93 3.49
CA MET A 262 -0.95 16.90 4.54
C MET A 262 -0.68 17.45 5.95
N GLY A 263 -0.61 18.77 6.07
CA GLY A 263 -0.31 19.49 7.32
C GLY A 263 1.17 19.75 7.49
N ALA A 264 1.51 21.00 7.81
CA ALA A 264 2.86 21.42 8.14
C ALA A 264 3.26 20.96 9.55
N ARG A 265 4.54 21.11 9.90
CA ARG A 265 5.04 20.93 11.26
C ARG A 265 4.45 22.00 12.18
N SER A 266 4.04 21.64 13.39
CA SER A 266 3.57 22.60 14.39
C SER A 266 4.73 23.45 14.93
N ASN A 267 4.47 24.74 15.14
CA ASN A 267 5.40 25.66 15.80
C ASN A 267 5.45 25.48 17.32
N PHE A 268 4.48 24.79 17.90
CA PHE A 268 4.38 24.56 19.34
C PHE A 268 5.03 23.24 19.78
N ASP A 269 4.99 22.24 18.90
CA ASP A 269 5.63 20.95 19.11
C ASP A 269 6.12 20.39 17.78
N SER A 270 7.43 20.14 17.71
CA SER A 270 8.12 19.68 16.50
C SER A 270 7.69 18.29 16.02
N VAL A 271 7.02 17.49 16.85
CA VAL A 271 6.51 16.16 16.48
C VAL A 271 5.02 16.15 16.13
N LEU A 272 4.32 17.29 16.24
CA LEU A 272 2.90 17.40 15.92
C LEU A 272 2.65 18.13 14.60
N ILE A 273 1.46 17.91 14.05
CA ILE A 273 0.96 18.62 12.88
C ILE A 273 0.45 20.01 13.29
N SER A 274 0.68 21.00 12.43
CA SER A 274 0.18 22.37 12.55
C SER A 274 -1.33 22.40 12.85
N PRO A 275 -1.79 23.17 13.87
CA PRO A 275 -3.20 23.32 14.19
C PRO A 275 -4.06 23.89 13.05
N ASN A 276 -3.45 24.50 12.02
CA ASN A 276 -4.17 25.00 10.85
C ASN A 276 -4.57 23.88 9.88
N SER A 277 -4.00 22.69 10.02
CA SER A 277 -4.40 21.51 9.27
C SER A 277 -5.41 20.70 10.05
N VAL A 278 -6.46 20.25 9.37
CA VAL A 278 -7.48 19.34 9.93
C VAL A 278 -6.90 18.03 10.44
N PHE A 279 -5.72 17.63 9.94
CA PHE A 279 -5.06 16.39 10.38
C PHE A 279 -4.47 16.48 11.79
N SER A 280 -4.32 17.68 12.35
CA SER A 280 -3.95 17.87 13.77
C SER A 280 -5.05 17.43 14.75
N GLU A 281 -6.30 17.43 14.28
CA GLU A 281 -7.47 17.00 15.05
C GLU A 281 -7.63 15.47 15.08
N TRP A 282 -6.98 14.77 14.16
CA TRP A 282 -7.08 13.32 14.07
C TRP A 282 -6.46 12.64 15.28
N ARG A 283 -7.05 11.51 15.64
CA ARG A 283 -6.60 10.63 16.72
C ARG A 283 -6.32 9.25 16.17
N ASN A 284 -5.26 8.62 16.65
CA ASN A 284 -4.77 7.34 16.17
C ASN A 284 -5.70 6.21 16.61
N LEU A 285 -5.96 5.26 15.73
CA LEU A 285 -6.58 3.98 16.05
C LEU A 285 -5.49 2.92 16.23
N CYS A 286 -5.75 1.92 17.07
CA CYS A 286 -4.90 0.74 17.27
C CYS A 286 -3.55 1.00 17.98
N GLU A 287 -3.50 1.98 18.87
CA GLU A 287 -2.29 2.35 19.63
C GLU A 287 -1.99 1.41 20.82
N SER A 288 -3.01 0.75 21.39
CA SER A 288 -2.87 -0.08 22.60
C SER A 288 -2.33 -1.50 22.32
N ILE A 289 -1.18 -1.62 21.65
CA ILE A 289 -0.59 -2.92 21.28
C ILE A 289 -0.38 -3.85 22.48
N GLU A 290 0.03 -3.31 23.62
CA GLU A 290 0.29 -4.11 24.83
C GLU A 290 -0.98 -4.83 25.28
N ASP A 291 -2.11 -4.13 25.32
CA ASP A 291 -3.42 -4.72 25.66
C ASP A 291 -3.81 -5.81 24.65
N TYR A 292 -3.59 -5.56 23.36
CA TYR A 292 -3.96 -6.52 22.31
C TYR A 292 -3.14 -7.82 22.42
N ASN A 293 -1.83 -7.68 22.60
CA ASN A 293 -0.90 -8.81 22.66
C ASN A 293 -0.97 -9.60 23.97
N THR A 294 -1.43 -8.98 25.06
CA THR A 294 -1.49 -9.62 26.39
C THR A 294 -2.88 -10.12 26.76
N LEU A 295 -3.94 -9.41 26.34
CA LEU A 295 -5.32 -9.75 26.72
C LEU A 295 -6.06 -10.54 25.64
N GLY A 296 -5.45 -10.77 24.46
CA GLY A 296 -6.13 -11.42 23.34
C GLY A 296 -7.29 -10.59 22.79
N THR A 297 -7.17 -9.26 22.87
CA THR A 297 -8.16 -8.35 22.30
C THR A 297 -7.67 -7.84 20.95
N ILE A 298 -8.60 -7.42 20.10
CA ILE A 298 -8.27 -6.80 18.82
C ILE A 298 -8.53 -5.30 18.94
N CYS A 299 -7.74 -4.50 18.23
CA CYS A 299 -8.00 -3.06 18.07
C CYS A 299 -9.49 -2.75 17.90
N ASN A 300 -9.98 -1.87 18.77
CA ASN A 300 -11.39 -1.49 18.84
C ASN A 300 -11.63 -0.11 18.18
N GLY A 301 -12.86 0.41 18.27
CA GLY A 301 -13.20 1.72 17.68
C GLY A 301 -12.70 2.95 18.46
N THR A 302 -11.93 2.77 19.54
CA THR A 302 -11.51 3.86 20.43
C THR A 302 -10.23 4.51 19.91
N GLU A 303 -10.26 5.82 19.73
CA GLU A 303 -9.10 6.59 19.26
C GLU A 303 -8.22 7.03 20.46
N GLY A 304 -6.90 6.94 20.27
CA GLY A 304 -5.85 7.29 21.22
C GLY A 304 -5.27 8.69 20.97
N GLY A 305 -3.94 8.79 20.98
CA GLY A 305 -3.19 10.03 20.84
C GLY A 305 -3.27 10.69 19.46
N PRO A 306 -2.74 11.92 19.30
CA PRO A 306 -2.66 12.60 18.01
C PRO A 306 -1.66 11.92 17.07
N ILE A 307 -1.74 12.23 15.78
CA ILE A 307 -0.71 11.84 14.81
C ILE A 307 0.62 12.52 15.18
N GLN A 308 1.67 11.71 15.30
CA GLN A 308 3.04 12.18 15.47
C GLN A 308 3.77 12.11 14.13
N ARG A 309 4.44 13.19 13.73
CA ARG A 309 5.19 13.27 12.48
C ARG A 309 6.34 14.25 12.60
N ASN A 310 7.56 13.78 12.36
CA ASN A 310 8.77 14.61 12.41
C ASN A 310 9.69 14.28 11.22
N PRO A 311 9.33 14.69 9.99
CA PRO A 311 10.06 14.29 8.78
C PRO A 311 11.55 14.67 8.84
N GLY A 312 12.42 13.71 8.53
CA GLY A 312 13.89 13.86 8.61
C GLY A 312 14.46 13.98 10.03
N GLY A 313 13.63 13.84 11.06
CA GLY A 313 13.99 14.13 12.45
C GLY A 313 14.70 13.01 13.21
N ASN A 314 14.92 11.84 12.61
CA ASN A 314 15.56 10.71 13.29
C ASN A 314 17.09 10.87 13.32
N VAL A 315 17.58 11.68 14.27
CA VAL A 315 19.02 11.93 14.45
C VAL A 315 19.82 10.70 14.88
N ALA A 316 19.16 9.71 15.50
CA ALA A 316 19.79 8.45 15.90
C ALA A 316 20.07 7.53 14.70
N ARG A 317 19.35 7.72 13.58
CA ARG A 317 19.51 6.96 12.34
C ARG A 317 19.63 7.89 11.12
N PRO A 318 20.80 8.49 10.88
CA PRO A 318 21.00 9.45 9.77
C PRO A 318 20.61 8.92 8.39
N ALA A 319 20.71 7.61 8.17
CA ALA A 319 20.34 6.97 6.91
C ALA A 319 18.86 7.13 6.54
N VAL A 320 17.98 7.40 7.52
CA VAL A 320 16.53 7.61 7.27
C VAL A 320 16.13 9.09 7.28
N GLN A 321 17.08 10.02 7.31
CA GLN A 321 16.79 11.45 7.31
C GLN A 321 16.62 12.06 5.91
N ARG A 322 16.81 11.24 4.86
CA ARG A 322 16.66 11.64 3.46
C ARG A 322 15.76 10.65 2.75
N LEU A 323 14.93 11.17 1.86
CA LEU A 323 14.07 10.37 0.99
C LEU A 323 14.86 9.62 -0.09
N PRO A 324 14.28 8.57 -0.70
CA PRO A 324 14.88 7.87 -1.84
C PRO A 324 15.20 8.81 -3.01
N SER A 325 16.21 8.48 -3.79
CA SER A 325 16.58 9.19 -5.01
C SER A 325 15.74 8.73 -6.22
N PRO A 326 15.61 9.55 -7.28
CA PRO A 326 15.01 9.11 -8.55
C PRO A 326 15.71 7.87 -9.14
N GLU A 327 17.03 7.77 -8.97
CA GLU A 327 17.83 6.64 -9.44
C GLU A 327 17.43 5.32 -8.78
N ASP A 328 17.01 5.34 -7.51
CA ASP A 328 16.54 4.15 -6.79
C ASP A 328 15.30 3.53 -7.47
N VAL A 329 14.39 4.38 -7.97
CA VAL A 329 13.20 3.93 -8.72
C VAL A 329 13.62 3.35 -10.07
N ALA A 330 14.53 4.00 -10.79
CA ALA A 330 15.02 3.50 -12.08
C ALA A 330 15.69 2.12 -11.93
N GLN A 331 16.54 1.96 -10.90
CA GLN A 331 17.20 0.68 -10.62
C GLN A 331 16.22 -0.40 -10.20
N CYS A 332 15.23 -0.07 -9.38
CA CYS A 332 14.19 -0.99 -8.96
C CYS A 332 13.37 -1.52 -10.16
N LEU A 333 12.99 -0.64 -11.10
CA LEU A 333 12.24 -1.02 -12.29
C LEU A 333 13.01 -1.92 -13.27
N ASP A 334 14.33 -2.02 -13.15
CA ASP A 334 15.17 -2.92 -13.95
C ASP A 334 15.27 -4.34 -13.35
N VAL A 335 14.80 -4.55 -12.12
CA VAL A 335 14.83 -5.87 -11.47
C VAL A 335 13.81 -6.79 -12.15
N SER A 336 14.30 -7.83 -12.81
CA SER A 336 13.49 -8.67 -13.70
C SER A 336 12.52 -9.62 -12.99
N PRO A 337 12.91 -10.42 -11.97
CA PRO A 337 11.96 -11.31 -11.32
C PRO A 337 11.11 -10.53 -10.31
N TYR A 338 9.81 -10.88 -10.26
CA TYR A 338 8.89 -10.27 -9.30
C TYR A 338 9.37 -10.49 -7.86
N ASP A 339 9.67 -11.75 -7.54
CA ASP A 339 10.20 -12.15 -6.25
C ASP A 339 11.11 -13.37 -6.41
N THR A 340 11.90 -13.66 -5.39
CA THR A 340 12.86 -14.76 -5.39
C THR A 340 12.80 -15.51 -4.05
N PRO A 341 13.10 -16.82 -4.01
CA PRO A 341 13.21 -17.54 -2.75
C PRO A 341 14.21 -16.86 -1.77
N PRO A 342 13.93 -16.82 -0.46
CA PRO A 342 12.85 -17.54 0.24
C PRO A 342 11.52 -16.78 0.29
N PHE A 343 11.29 -15.81 -0.61
CA PHE A 343 10.07 -15.00 -0.70
C PHE A 343 9.83 -14.19 0.58
N PHE A 344 10.91 -13.75 1.21
CA PHE A 344 10.89 -13.03 2.48
C PHE A 344 11.64 -11.68 2.39
N SER A 345 11.78 -10.96 3.51
CA SER A 345 12.48 -9.67 3.58
C SER A 345 13.99 -9.74 3.29
N ASN A 346 14.58 -10.93 3.22
CA ASN A 346 15.98 -11.17 2.86
C ASN A 346 16.20 -11.68 1.42
N SER A 347 15.18 -11.59 0.56
CA SER A 347 15.25 -12.07 -0.83
C SER A 347 16.15 -11.15 -1.68
N SER A 348 17.10 -11.74 -2.42
CA SER A 348 18.01 -11.03 -3.32
C SER A 348 17.47 -10.98 -4.75
N ASP A 349 17.81 -9.96 -5.51
CA ASP A 349 17.37 -9.78 -6.90
C ASP A 349 15.83 -9.82 -7.07
N SER A 350 15.07 -9.49 -6.02
CA SER A 350 13.59 -9.49 -6.01
C SER A 350 13.06 -8.07 -6.21
N PHE A 351 12.24 -7.86 -7.24
CA PHE A 351 11.59 -6.56 -7.47
C PHE A 351 10.73 -6.16 -6.27
N ARG A 352 9.90 -7.08 -5.78
CA ARG A 352 9.04 -6.88 -4.61
C ARG A 352 9.85 -6.44 -3.40
N ASN A 353 10.93 -7.16 -3.07
CA ASN A 353 11.75 -6.84 -1.90
C ASN A 353 12.49 -5.50 -2.07
N THR A 354 12.94 -5.22 -3.30
CA THR A 354 13.62 -3.96 -3.65
C THR A 354 12.69 -2.76 -3.48
N VAL A 355 11.47 -2.80 -4.03
CA VAL A 355 10.50 -1.70 -3.94
C VAL A 355 9.95 -1.52 -2.52
N GLU A 356 9.73 -2.63 -1.81
CA GLU A 356 9.36 -2.62 -0.39
C GLU A 356 10.44 -1.92 0.46
N GLY A 357 11.71 -2.02 0.03
CA GLY A 357 12.81 -1.26 0.60
C GLY A 357 13.67 -2.05 1.57
N LYS A 358 13.78 -3.37 1.38
CA LYS A 358 14.74 -4.22 2.07
C LYS A 358 15.75 -4.72 1.02
N TYR A 359 17.04 -4.57 1.32
CA TYR A 359 18.12 -5.15 0.53
C TYR A 359 18.75 -6.30 1.31
N TYR A 360 19.65 -7.06 0.68
CA TYR A 360 20.42 -8.11 1.37
C TYR A 360 21.18 -7.55 2.60
N ASP A 361 21.59 -6.28 2.55
CA ASP A 361 22.15 -5.59 3.70
C ASP A 361 21.03 -5.19 4.68
N PRO A 362 20.97 -5.78 5.89
CA PRO A 362 19.95 -5.46 6.88
C PRO A 362 20.01 -4.02 7.38
N ALA A 363 21.10 -3.27 7.15
CA ALA A 363 21.21 -1.86 7.49
C ALA A 363 20.57 -0.94 6.45
N VAL A 364 20.38 -1.39 5.21
CA VAL A 364 19.82 -0.58 4.12
C VAL A 364 18.30 -0.57 4.23
N ARG A 365 17.74 0.63 4.16
CA ARG A 365 16.31 0.88 3.96
C ARG A 365 16.21 1.82 2.76
N SER A 366 15.44 1.43 1.75
CA SER A 366 15.25 2.21 0.52
C SER A 366 13.76 2.39 0.22
N LEU A 367 13.44 3.14 -0.83
CA LEU A 367 12.11 3.27 -1.42
C LEU A 367 10.96 3.36 -0.39
N HIS A 368 10.04 2.39 -0.37
CA HIS A 368 8.87 2.40 0.50
C HIS A 368 9.22 2.47 1.99
N ASN A 369 10.05 1.56 2.49
CA ASN A 369 10.42 1.54 3.91
C ASN A 369 11.16 2.82 4.33
N LEU A 370 12.03 3.36 3.45
CA LEU A 370 12.70 4.62 3.72
C LEU A 370 11.71 5.78 3.79
N ALA A 371 10.72 5.85 2.90
CA ALA A 371 9.68 6.88 2.94
C ALA A 371 8.86 6.83 4.24
N HIS A 372 8.52 5.63 4.74
CA HIS A 372 7.87 5.46 6.05
C HIS A 372 8.76 5.93 7.20
N LEU A 373 9.99 5.44 7.26
CA LEU A 373 10.94 5.76 8.35
C LEU A 373 11.34 7.23 8.36
N PHE A 374 11.38 7.89 7.19
CA PHE A 374 11.63 9.32 7.06
C PHE A 374 10.63 10.17 7.82
N LEU A 375 9.36 9.74 7.93
CA LEU A 375 8.32 10.48 8.66
C LEU A 375 8.56 10.51 10.18
N ASN A 376 9.34 9.57 10.72
CA ASN A 376 9.78 9.50 12.11
C ASN A 376 8.64 9.81 13.11
N GLY A 377 7.62 8.96 13.12
CA GLY A 377 6.42 9.13 13.92
C GLY A 377 5.39 8.02 13.64
N THR A 378 4.10 8.34 13.76
CA THR A 378 2.98 7.43 13.49
C THR A 378 3.10 6.75 12.13
N GLY A 379 3.41 7.51 11.08
CA GLY A 379 3.60 6.99 9.71
C GLY A 379 4.77 6.01 9.53
N GLY A 380 5.70 5.95 10.48
CA GLY A 380 6.86 5.06 10.46
C GLY A 380 6.68 3.76 11.25
N GLN A 381 5.54 3.57 11.92
CA GLN A 381 5.23 2.38 12.72
C GLN A 381 4.25 1.49 11.97
N THR A 382 4.62 0.25 11.64
CA THR A 382 3.81 -0.63 10.77
C THR A 382 2.35 -0.69 11.21
N HIS A 383 2.08 -1.01 12.47
CA HIS A 383 0.74 -1.12 13.04
C HIS A 383 -0.10 0.18 13.08
N LEU A 384 0.54 1.35 12.99
CA LEU A 384 -0.15 2.65 13.04
C LEU A 384 -0.07 3.45 11.75
N SER A 385 0.81 3.08 10.84
CA SER A 385 1.22 3.90 9.70
C SER A 385 0.06 4.48 8.89
N PRO A 386 -1.08 3.78 8.67
CA PRO A 386 -2.19 4.36 7.92
C PRO A 386 -2.97 5.43 8.67
N ASN A 387 -2.80 5.60 9.99
CA ASN A 387 -3.38 6.74 10.74
C ASN A 387 -2.87 8.07 10.20
N ASP A 388 -1.65 8.08 9.69
CA ASP A 388 -1.09 9.21 8.96
C ASP A 388 -1.62 9.21 7.50
N PRO A 389 -2.34 10.25 7.05
CA PRO A 389 -2.89 10.31 5.69
C PRO A 389 -1.83 10.33 4.57
N ILE A 390 -0.56 10.61 4.88
CA ILE A 390 0.54 10.46 3.92
C ILE A 390 0.63 9.01 3.42
N PHE A 391 0.25 8.02 4.23
CA PHE A 391 0.21 6.61 3.85
C PHE A 391 -0.52 6.39 2.52
N VAL A 392 -1.67 7.04 2.32
CA VAL A 392 -2.46 6.91 1.10
C VAL A 392 -1.65 7.34 -0.12
N LEU A 393 -0.95 8.47 -0.03
CA LEU A 393 -0.16 9.03 -1.13
C LEU A 393 1.15 8.29 -1.38
N LEU A 394 1.77 7.79 -0.30
CA LEU A 394 2.97 6.97 -0.35
C LEU A 394 2.67 5.66 -1.09
N HIS A 395 1.61 4.95 -0.67
CA HIS A 395 1.27 3.67 -1.29
C HIS A 395 0.69 3.81 -2.70
N THR A 396 0.02 4.92 -3.06
CA THR A 396 -0.37 5.11 -4.47
C THR A 396 0.84 5.30 -5.37
N PHE A 397 1.95 5.88 -4.90
CA PHE A 397 3.20 5.93 -5.67
C PHE A 397 3.90 4.57 -5.72
N THR A 398 3.92 3.80 -4.62
CA THR A 398 4.38 2.41 -4.62
C THR A 398 3.59 1.54 -5.62
N ASP A 399 2.27 1.69 -5.67
CA ASP A 399 1.40 1.01 -6.65
C ASP A 399 1.65 1.50 -8.09
N ALA A 400 2.07 2.75 -8.29
CA ALA A 400 2.49 3.24 -9.60
C ALA A 400 3.75 2.53 -10.09
N ILE A 401 4.75 2.36 -9.22
CA ILE A 401 5.99 1.61 -9.53
C ILE A 401 5.65 0.16 -9.87
N PHE A 402 4.76 -0.47 -9.10
CA PHE A 402 4.29 -1.83 -9.37
C PHE A 402 3.55 -1.95 -10.71
N ASP A 403 2.63 -1.03 -11.00
CA ASP A 403 1.90 -1.03 -12.27
C ASP A 403 2.82 -0.83 -13.48
N GLU A 404 3.85 0.02 -13.35
CA GLU A 404 4.88 0.17 -14.38
C GLU A 404 5.71 -1.11 -14.55
N TRP A 405 6.12 -1.75 -13.47
CA TRP A 405 6.85 -3.02 -13.54
C TRP A 405 6.03 -4.11 -14.24
N LEU A 406 4.73 -4.22 -13.95
CA LEU A 406 3.82 -5.14 -14.65
C LEU A 406 3.75 -4.87 -16.15
N LYS A 407 3.69 -3.59 -16.55
CA LYS A 407 3.68 -3.18 -17.96
C LYS A 407 4.99 -3.51 -18.68
N ARG A 408 6.14 -3.26 -18.04
CA ARG A 408 7.48 -3.51 -18.62
C ARG A 408 7.80 -4.99 -18.72
N SER A 409 7.54 -5.74 -17.66
CA SER A 409 7.87 -7.16 -17.58
C SER A 409 6.91 -8.03 -18.40
N GLN A 410 5.68 -7.55 -18.63
CA GLN A 410 4.58 -8.35 -19.18
C GLN A 410 4.33 -9.64 -18.39
N ALA A 411 4.72 -9.67 -17.11
CA ALA A 411 4.57 -10.83 -16.25
C ALA A 411 3.08 -11.05 -15.91
N ASP A 412 2.68 -12.32 -15.91
CA ASP A 412 1.39 -12.72 -15.34
C ASP A 412 1.59 -13.30 -13.93
N ALA A 413 0.49 -13.69 -13.28
CA ALA A 413 0.54 -14.22 -11.92
C ALA A 413 1.40 -15.50 -11.78
N SER A 414 1.85 -16.15 -12.87
CA SER A 414 2.71 -17.34 -12.83
C SER A 414 4.08 -17.12 -12.18
N VAL A 415 4.57 -15.87 -12.12
CA VAL A 415 5.84 -15.52 -11.47
C VAL A 415 5.71 -15.40 -9.94
N PHE A 416 4.49 -15.31 -9.41
CA PHE A 416 4.21 -15.17 -7.99
C PHE A 416 4.22 -16.56 -7.33
N PRO A 417 4.86 -16.82 -6.17
CA PRO A 417 4.95 -18.18 -5.62
C PRO A 417 3.57 -18.81 -5.33
N PHE A 418 3.37 -20.05 -5.80
CA PHE A 418 2.15 -20.80 -5.55
C PHE A 418 2.07 -21.29 -4.10
N GLU A 419 3.20 -21.69 -3.53
CA GLU A 419 3.35 -22.28 -2.20
C GLU A 419 4.68 -21.88 -1.55
N ASN A 420 4.86 -22.20 -0.27
CA ASN A 420 6.07 -21.97 0.53
C ASN A 420 6.47 -20.49 0.71
N ALA A 421 5.63 -19.54 0.31
CA ALA A 421 5.77 -18.15 0.73
C ALA A 421 5.36 -18.02 2.21
N PRO A 422 5.73 -16.93 2.90
CA PRO A 422 5.21 -16.64 4.23
C PRO A 422 3.68 -16.77 4.28
N ILE A 423 3.12 -17.17 5.42
CA ILE A 423 1.66 -17.35 5.54
C ILE A 423 0.92 -16.07 5.12
N GLY A 424 -0.09 -16.19 4.25
CA GLY A 424 -0.77 -15.04 3.65
C GLY A 424 -0.21 -14.59 2.29
N HIS A 425 1.02 -14.99 1.96
CA HIS A 425 1.75 -14.52 0.77
C HIS A 425 1.76 -15.51 -0.39
N ASN A 426 1.02 -16.62 -0.31
CA ASN A 426 0.82 -17.49 -1.47
C ASN A 426 -0.04 -16.81 -2.53
N ARG A 427 0.19 -17.14 -3.81
CA ARG A 427 -0.56 -16.59 -4.96
C ARG A 427 -2.08 -16.76 -4.82
N GLY A 428 -2.51 -17.93 -4.35
CA GLY A 428 -3.92 -18.29 -4.19
C GLY A 428 -4.56 -17.79 -2.89
N TYR A 429 -3.78 -17.16 -2.00
CA TYR A 429 -4.27 -16.73 -0.69
C TYR A 429 -5.26 -15.58 -0.82
N ASN A 430 -6.36 -15.65 -0.07
CA ASN A 430 -7.32 -14.55 0.03
C ASN A 430 -6.71 -13.45 0.90
N ILE A 431 -6.54 -12.26 0.35
CA ILE A 431 -5.89 -11.13 1.00
C ILE A 431 -6.61 -10.77 2.32
N VAL A 432 -5.92 -10.93 3.44
CA VAL A 432 -6.47 -10.75 4.79
C VAL A 432 -6.55 -9.26 5.17
N PRO A 433 -7.60 -8.76 5.84
CA PRO A 433 -8.88 -9.41 6.16
C PRO A 433 -9.99 -8.97 5.20
N PHE A 434 -9.69 -8.79 3.92
CA PHE A 434 -10.65 -8.15 3.01
C PHE A 434 -11.88 -9.01 2.74
N TRP A 435 -13.01 -8.34 2.54
CA TRP A 435 -14.29 -8.95 2.23
C TRP A 435 -15.05 -8.20 1.13
N PRO A 436 -15.64 -8.88 0.13
CA PRO A 436 -15.54 -10.33 -0.14
C PRO A 436 -14.11 -10.79 -0.39
N PRO A 437 -13.82 -12.09 -0.22
CA PRO A 437 -12.47 -12.61 -0.45
C PRO A 437 -12.00 -12.35 -1.87
N ILE A 438 -10.74 -11.92 -1.96
CA ILE A 438 -10.03 -11.65 -3.21
C ILE A 438 -8.61 -12.16 -3.07
N THR A 439 -8.07 -12.75 -4.12
CA THR A 439 -6.73 -13.38 -4.09
C THR A 439 -5.63 -12.42 -4.54
N ASN A 440 -4.38 -12.72 -4.17
CA ASN A 440 -3.20 -12.03 -4.70
C ASN A 440 -3.15 -12.11 -6.24
N ALA A 441 -3.47 -13.28 -6.81
CA ALA A 441 -3.54 -13.49 -8.26
C ALA A 441 -4.51 -12.52 -8.98
N GLU A 442 -5.63 -12.17 -8.34
CA GLU A 442 -6.61 -11.26 -8.93
C GLU A 442 -6.11 -9.82 -9.01
N MET A 443 -5.21 -9.42 -8.10
CA MET A 443 -4.60 -8.08 -8.03
C MET A 443 -3.33 -7.93 -8.88
N PHE A 444 -2.74 -9.05 -9.30
CA PHE A 444 -1.53 -9.10 -10.12
C PHE A 444 -1.85 -8.89 -11.60
N LYS A 445 -2.36 -7.70 -11.96
CA LYS A 445 -2.72 -7.35 -13.35
C LYS A 445 -2.47 -5.87 -13.65
N PRO A 446 -2.17 -5.50 -14.89
CA PRO A 446 -2.09 -4.08 -15.29
C PRO A 446 -3.38 -3.32 -14.96
N ALA A 447 -3.25 -2.15 -14.35
CA ALA A 447 -4.35 -1.46 -13.69
C ALA A 447 -5.40 -0.87 -14.65
N ALA A 448 -4.96 -0.36 -15.80
CA ALA A 448 -5.83 0.35 -16.74
C ALA A 448 -6.91 -0.58 -17.31
N GLU A 449 -6.51 -1.77 -17.75
CA GLU A 449 -7.37 -2.75 -18.41
C GLU A 449 -8.23 -3.55 -17.42
N ASN A 450 -7.78 -3.70 -16.17
CA ASN A 450 -8.39 -4.63 -15.21
C ASN A 450 -9.11 -3.95 -14.05
N PHE A 451 -8.70 -2.74 -13.68
CA PHE A 451 -9.24 -2.02 -12.51
C PHE A 451 -9.73 -0.60 -12.86
N GLY A 452 -9.56 -0.15 -14.10
CA GLY A 452 -10.04 1.14 -14.57
C GLY A 452 -9.37 2.34 -13.90
N TYR A 453 -8.08 2.23 -13.61
CA TYR A 453 -7.25 3.37 -13.24
C TYR A 453 -5.87 3.28 -13.88
N THR A 454 -5.25 4.43 -14.13
CA THR A 454 -3.87 4.54 -14.62
C THR A 454 -3.16 5.70 -13.92
N TYR A 455 -1.86 5.82 -14.14
CA TYR A 455 -1.01 6.86 -13.57
C TYR A 455 -0.53 7.85 -14.63
N GLU A 456 -0.69 9.13 -14.35
CA GLU A 456 0.01 10.20 -15.05
C GLU A 456 1.34 10.43 -14.33
N VAL A 457 2.36 9.69 -14.74
CA VAL A 457 3.71 9.72 -14.15
C VAL A 457 4.75 9.57 -15.25
N GLN A 458 5.89 10.24 -15.09
CA GLN A 458 7.04 10.09 -15.97
C GLN A 458 8.14 9.39 -15.18
N TRP A 459 8.69 8.31 -15.74
CA TRP A 459 9.70 7.51 -15.06
C TRP A 459 11.11 8.02 -15.40
N PRO A 460 12.04 8.05 -14.42
CA PRO A 460 13.43 8.35 -14.70
C PRO A 460 13.99 7.32 -15.69
N SER A 461 14.58 7.80 -16.78
CA SER A 461 15.27 6.94 -17.74
C SER A 461 16.77 6.97 -17.45
N LYS A 462 17.43 5.81 -17.58
CA LYS A 462 18.89 5.80 -17.66
C LYS A 462 19.27 6.56 -18.93
N PHE A 463 19.92 7.71 -18.81
CA PHE A 463 20.63 8.30 -19.94
C PHE A 463 21.67 7.30 -20.42
N THR A 464 21.35 6.54 -21.46
CA THR A 464 22.36 5.79 -22.19
C THR A 464 23.07 6.80 -23.06
N LEU A 465 24.25 7.23 -22.62
CA LEU A 465 25.15 8.02 -23.45
C LEU A 465 25.64 7.06 -24.55
N ASN A 466 24.87 6.98 -25.65
CA ASN A 466 25.30 6.31 -26.86
C ASN A 466 26.45 7.15 -27.43
N VAL A 467 27.67 6.88 -26.98
CA VAL A 467 28.87 7.39 -27.64
C VAL A 467 28.95 6.68 -28.98
N PHE A 468 28.36 7.29 -30.01
CA PHE A 468 28.62 6.91 -31.39
C PHE A 468 30.08 7.26 -31.68
N ILE A 469 30.96 6.27 -31.60
CA ILE A 469 32.28 6.38 -32.23
C ILE A 469 32.05 6.32 -33.73
N LEU A 470 31.77 7.47 -34.34
CA LEU A 470 31.89 7.62 -35.78
C LEU A 470 33.37 7.40 -36.15
N PRO A 471 33.70 6.50 -37.07
CA PRO A 471 35.06 6.37 -37.56
C PRO A 471 35.37 7.60 -38.43
N LEU A 472 35.68 8.73 -37.80
CA LEU A 472 36.24 9.88 -38.47
C LEU A 472 37.69 9.56 -38.78
N GLY A 473 37.94 9.15 -40.02
CA GLY A 473 39.28 9.01 -40.55
C GLY A 473 40.07 10.31 -40.31
N LYS A 474 41.19 10.20 -39.59
CA LYS A 474 42.27 11.19 -39.42
C LYS A 474 41.83 12.65 -39.63
N GLN A 475 40.97 13.18 -38.75
CA GLN A 475 40.84 14.63 -38.59
C GLN A 475 41.01 15.01 -37.12
N LYS A 476 41.82 16.03 -36.89
CA LYS A 476 42.02 16.64 -35.56
C LYS A 476 40.72 17.35 -35.17
N VAL A 477 40.11 16.96 -34.06
CA VAL A 477 38.91 17.59 -33.51
C VAL A 477 39.30 18.33 -32.24
N SER A 478 38.90 19.60 -32.09
CA SER A 478 39.11 20.37 -30.86
C SER A 478 38.02 20.05 -29.83
N ILE A 479 38.38 20.07 -28.54
CA ILE A 479 37.49 19.77 -27.39
C ILE A 479 36.20 20.62 -27.38
N GLU A 480 36.26 21.85 -27.88
CA GLU A 480 35.11 22.75 -27.99
C GLU A 480 34.00 22.22 -28.93
N SER A 481 34.37 21.38 -29.90
CA SER A 481 33.44 20.83 -30.90
C SER A 481 32.52 19.76 -30.30
N ILE A 482 32.99 19.03 -29.28
CA ILE A 482 32.23 17.94 -28.64
C ILE A 482 31.22 18.51 -27.64
N ALA A 483 31.61 19.55 -26.89
CA ALA A 483 30.75 20.23 -25.92
C ALA A 483 29.50 20.85 -26.58
N LEU A 484 29.63 21.40 -27.80
CA LEU A 484 28.49 21.97 -28.54
C LEU A 484 27.47 20.92 -29.02
N SER A 485 27.90 19.70 -29.33
CA SER A 485 26.98 18.62 -29.77
C SER A 485 26.24 17.93 -28.62
N ALA A 486 26.75 18.05 -27.39
CA ALA A 486 26.22 17.40 -26.19
C ALA A 486 25.44 18.36 -25.27
N GLY A 487 25.33 19.64 -25.60
CA GLY A 487 24.57 20.63 -24.82
C GLY A 487 25.14 20.91 -23.41
N LEU A 488 26.43 20.62 -23.18
CA LEU A 488 27.09 20.81 -21.89
C LEU A 488 27.77 22.18 -21.80
N ALA A 489 27.55 22.89 -20.69
CA ALA A 489 28.39 24.03 -20.32
C ALA A 489 29.80 23.54 -19.92
N PRO A 490 30.88 24.21 -20.33
CA PRO A 490 32.23 23.66 -20.18
C PRO A 490 32.72 23.84 -18.74
N SER A 491 32.83 22.74 -17.98
CA SER A 491 33.83 22.66 -16.92
C SER A 491 34.88 21.61 -17.30
N ILE A 492 36.12 22.07 -17.43
CA ILE A 492 37.25 21.31 -17.97
C ILE A 492 37.61 20.10 -17.09
N ASP A 493 37.25 20.14 -15.81
CA ASP A 493 37.63 19.12 -14.82
C ASP A 493 36.78 17.84 -14.91
N GLY A 494 35.52 17.93 -15.34
CA GLY A 494 34.63 16.78 -15.48
C GLY A 494 34.98 15.88 -16.68
N LEU A 495 35.42 16.49 -17.79
CA LEU A 495 35.83 15.76 -19.00
C LEU A 495 37.19 15.05 -18.83
N LYS A 496 38.11 15.62 -18.02
CA LYS A 496 39.41 15.02 -17.71
C LYS A 496 39.30 13.66 -17.01
N LEU A 497 38.28 13.48 -16.18
CA LEU A 497 38.08 12.23 -15.42
C LEU A 497 37.60 11.06 -16.30
N ILE A 498 36.86 11.37 -17.38
CA ILE A 498 36.27 10.37 -18.29
C ILE A 498 37.32 9.90 -19.31
N LEU A 499 38.15 10.82 -19.82
CA LEU A 499 39.16 10.51 -20.83
C LEU A 499 40.37 9.73 -20.26
N ASN A 500 40.74 9.95 -19.00
CA ASN A 500 41.85 9.22 -18.37
C ASN A 500 41.58 7.72 -18.13
N LYS A 501 40.35 7.23 -18.28
CA LYS A 501 40.02 5.80 -18.17
C LYS A 501 39.95 5.07 -19.52
N VAL A 502 40.13 5.77 -20.64
CA VAL A 502 40.04 5.17 -21.98
C VAL A 502 41.29 5.52 -22.79
N CYS A 503 42.35 4.74 -22.58
CA CYS A 503 43.47 4.54 -23.51
C CYS A 503 44.03 5.81 -24.20
N VAL A 504 44.73 6.66 -23.44
CA VAL A 504 45.49 7.78 -24.00
C VAL A 504 46.87 7.90 -23.33
N GLU A 505 47.94 8.00 -24.10
CA GLU A 505 49.24 8.48 -23.62
C GLU A 505 49.35 10.00 -23.86
N GLU A 506 49.85 10.71 -22.85
CA GLU A 506 50.07 12.16 -22.85
C GLU A 506 51.42 12.47 -23.50
N GLU A 507 51.45 13.30 -24.56
CA GLU A 507 52.70 13.75 -25.18
C GLU A 507 52.74 15.29 -25.18
N GLN A 508 53.62 15.90 -24.39
CA GLN A 508 53.77 17.36 -24.34
C GLN A 508 54.70 17.85 -25.45
N LEU A 509 54.15 18.65 -26.36
CA LEU A 509 54.92 19.44 -27.33
C LEU A 509 54.36 20.87 -27.38
N GLY A 510 55.08 21.82 -26.78
CA GLY A 510 54.93 23.25 -27.06
C GLY A 510 53.59 23.90 -26.65
N GLY A 511 53.09 23.61 -25.45
CA GLY A 511 51.99 24.39 -24.84
C GLY A 511 50.57 24.12 -25.36
N LEU A 512 50.36 23.05 -26.14
CA LEU A 512 49.05 22.54 -26.52
C LEU A 512 48.94 21.05 -26.13
N GLU A 513 47.92 20.70 -25.33
CA GLU A 513 47.59 19.30 -25.02
C GLU A 513 46.97 18.63 -26.26
N LEU A 514 47.59 17.56 -26.76
CA LEU A 514 47.13 16.75 -27.88
C LEU A 514 47.09 15.28 -27.48
N PHE A 515 45.98 14.59 -27.78
CA PHE A 515 45.74 13.19 -27.42
C PHE A 515 45.79 12.29 -28.66
N LYS A 516 46.49 11.15 -28.57
CA LYS A 516 46.67 10.17 -29.66
C LYS A 516 45.95 8.86 -29.30
N ILE A 517 44.99 8.43 -30.12
CA ILE A 517 44.18 7.22 -29.88
C ILE A 517 44.73 6.07 -30.72
N HIS A 518 45.07 4.92 -30.10
CA HIS A 518 45.53 3.72 -30.80
C HIS A 518 44.36 2.85 -31.30
N SER A 519 44.50 2.31 -32.52
CA SER A 519 43.48 1.52 -33.23
C SER A 519 43.33 0.06 -32.79
N THR A 520 43.88 -0.33 -31.65
CA THR A 520 43.80 -1.71 -31.13
C THR A 520 43.56 -1.70 -29.63
N CYS A 521 42.32 -1.49 -29.22
CA CYS A 521 41.91 -1.80 -27.85
C CYS A 521 40.55 -2.49 -27.88
N ALA A 522 40.55 -3.79 -27.58
CA ALA A 522 39.35 -4.60 -27.45
C ALA A 522 38.73 -4.34 -26.07
N ILE A 523 37.48 -3.91 -26.04
CA ILE A 523 36.70 -3.78 -24.80
C ILE A 523 36.20 -5.19 -24.44
N HIS A 524 36.88 -5.85 -23.49
CA HIS A 524 36.26 -6.95 -22.76
C HIS A 524 35.45 -6.37 -21.59
N SER A 525 34.19 -6.76 -21.51
CA SER A 525 33.32 -6.54 -20.35
C SER A 525 33.97 -7.11 -19.09
N LEU A 526 34.37 -6.25 -18.15
CA LEU A 526 34.82 -6.67 -16.83
C LEU A 526 33.64 -6.58 -15.84
N PRO A 527 33.34 -7.65 -15.07
CA PRO A 527 32.41 -7.59 -13.96
C PRO A 527 33.07 -6.90 -12.77
N TYR A 528 32.37 -5.94 -12.16
CA TYR A 528 32.84 -5.29 -10.94
C TYR A 528 32.63 -6.24 -9.74
N SER A 529 33.71 -6.87 -9.27
CA SER A 529 33.81 -7.48 -7.95
C SER A 529 34.45 -6.45 -7.01
N LEU A 530 33.73 -6.03 -5.97
CA LEU A 530 34.27 -5.24 -4.87
C LEU A 530 34.49 -6.18 -3.68
N GLU A 531 35.70 -6.71 -3.55
CA GLU A 531 36.18 -7.24 -2.27
C GLU A 531 36.68 -6.08 -1.40
N HIS A 532 36.04 -5.87 -0.24
CA HIS A 532 36.59 -5.05 0.84
C HIS A 532 36.47 -5.75 2.20
N PRO A 533 37.39 -5.47 3.13
CA PRO A 533 37.89 -6.45 4.09
C PRO A 533 36.94 -6.66 5.28
N ARG A 534 36.92 -7.91 5.77
CA ARG A 534 36.18 -8.35 6.96
C ARG A 534 36.55 -7.51 8.18
N ALA A 535 35.63 -6.68 8.65
CA ALA A 535 35.61 -6.20 10.03
C ALA A 535 34.65 -7.10 10.82
N SER A 536 35.19 -7.82 11.81
CA SER A 536 34.41 -8.54 12.81
C SER A 536 33.78 -7.54 13.77
N ALA A 537 32.46 -7.53 13.89
CA ALA A 537 31.76 -6.85 14.97
C ALA A 537 30.60 -7.74 15.46
N GLN A 538 30.58 -7.88 16.78
CA GLN A 538 29.77 -8.77 17.60
C GLN A 538 28.25 -8.53 17.45
N GLU A 539 27.50 -9.63 17.48
CA GLU A 539 26.04 -9.64 17.70
C GLU A 539 25.70 -8.86 18.98
N ASN A 540 24.84 -7.86 18.85
CA ASN A 540 23.95 -7.44 19.94
C ASN A 540 22.52 -7.68 19.44
N LYS A 541 21.97 -8.82 19.87
CA LYS A 541 20.54 -9.13 19.83
C LYS A 541 19.88 -8.26 20.89
N ASP A 542 19.01 -7.35 20.49
CA ASP A 542 17.84 -6.85 21.26
C ASP A 542 17.29 -5.60 20.56
N ASP A 543 16.46 -5.80 19.53
CA ASP A 543 15.36 -4.87 19.21
C ASP A 543 14.28 -5.62 18.39
N PRO A 544 13.10 -5.94 18.96
CA PRO A 544 12.07 -6.73 18.28
C PRO A 544 11.00 -5.88 17.57
N TYR A 545 11.31 -4.64 17.22
CA TYR A 545 10.46 -3.80 16.38
C TYR A 545 11.27 -3.35 15.15
N PHE A 546 11.00 -3.96 13.98
CA PHE A 546 11.47 -3.71 12.59
C PHE A 546 12.50 -4.64 11.93
#